data_AF-A0A9D2MSR4-F1
#
_entry.id   AF-A0A9D2MSR4-F1
#
_cell.length_a   1.000
_cell.length_b   1.000
_cell.length_c   1.000
_cell.angle_alpha   90.00
_cell.angle_beta   90.00
_cell.angle_gamma   90.00
#
_symmetry.space_group_name_H-M   'P 1'
#
loop_
_entity.id
_entity.type
_entity.pdbx_description
1 polymer ?
#
loop_
_entity_poly.entity_id
_entity_poly.type
_entity_poly.pdbx_seq_one_letter_code
_entity_poly.pdbx_strand_id
1 'polypeptide(L)'
;MDKTLYVSDLDGTLLTPEERISPFTRRVVNSLAAQGVAFTYATARSQHSADAVTAGLTKQLPVIVYNGVFVRQGEQRETLLHRAIPSQAREELENAFAQQGLFPLVYTLLDGVERVLWRPDRETPGVAHYVSTRQGDERLLPVEDDRGLYQGEIFYYTLIGEREQLQPLWQQLQGNPTLTALLQEELYRPGEYWLEILSREASKASAARWLKQRLGCTRLVAFGDGLNDLPLFQEAQESCAVENARPEVQAAASQVIPGNERDGVARFLLADTAPLLALGDRAGAFRVRLYHPQDLEELIRLFYETVHTVNRQDYTQQEVDAWVPSVESVDRAAWGESLAAHFTVVAEQEGRLLGFGDMDDTGYLDRLYVHKDFQGRGVASALAQALEGYAVGLGVKELSVHASRTALPFFQGRGYVHPVAQKVLRRGVLLENFRLTRPGA
;
A
#
# COMPACT_ATOMS: atom_id res chain seq x y z
N MET A 1 9.94 21.13 -2.08
CA MET A 1 9.11 20.30 -1.19
C MET A 1 9.50 18.86 -1.46
N ASP A 2 9.83 18.11 -0.42
CA ASP A 2 10.09 16.68 -0.57
C ASP A 2 8.77 15.94 -0.78
N LYS A 3 8.40 15.79 -2.05
CA LYS A 3 7.16 15.11 -2.45
C LYS A 3 7.44 13.61 -2.55
N THR A 4 6.62 12.80 -1.89
CA THR A 4 6.70 11.34 -1.95
C THR A 4 5.75 10.80 -3.00
N LEU A 5 6.24 9.92 -3.87
CA LEU A 5 5.42 9.05 -4.72
C LEU A 5 5.23 7.70 -4.02
N TYR A 6 3.98 7.29 -3.84
CA TYR A 6 3.61 5.97 -3.32
C TYR A 6 3.18 5.09 -4.49
N VAL A 7 3.80 3.92 -4.64
CA VAL A 7 3.51 2.95 -5.70
C VAL A 7 3.20 1.61 -5.09
N SER A 8 1.98 1.12 -5.26
CA SER A 8 1.57 -0.19 -4.77
C SER A 8 1.46 -1.20 -5.90
N ASP A 9 1.88 -2.45 -5.69
CA ASP A 9 1.30 -3.55 -6.46
C ASP A 9 -0.20 -3.69 -6.18
N LEU A 10 -0.92 -4.38 -7.08
CA LEU A 10 -2.34 -4.65 -6.95
C LEU A 10 -2.59 -6.01 -6.29
N ASP A 11 -2.39 -7.08 -7.06
CA ASP A 11 -2.65 -8.46 -6.64
C ASP A 11 -1.81 -8.81 -5.42
N GLY A 12 -2.40 -9.45 -4.41
CA GLY A 12 -1.69 -9.80 -3.17
C GLY A 12 -1.28 -8.63 -2.27
N THR A 13 -1.33 -7.38 -2.75
CA THR A 13 -0.83 -6.19 -2.02
C THR A 13 -1.93 -5.18 -1.69
N LEU A 14 -2.51 -4.51 -2.69
CA LEU A 14 -3.55 -3.49 -2.49
C LEU A 14 -4.95 -4.09 -2.55
N LEU A 15 -5.13 -5.12 -3.37
CA LEU A 15 -6.39 -5.84 -3.51
C LEU A 15 -6.57 -6.82 -2.35
N THR A 16 -7.81 -6.94 -1.88
CA THR A 16 -8.19 -8.02 -0.96
C THR A 16 -8.06 -9.38 -1.67
N PRO A 17 -8.08 -10.52 -0.94
CA PRO A 17 -8.04 -11.85 -1.55
C PRO A 17 -9.13 -12.11 -2.60
N GLU A 18 -10.24 -11.37 -2.56
CA GLU A 18 -11.32 -11.43 -3.54
C GLU A 18 -11.14 -10.48 -4.74
N GLU A 19 -9.91 -10.06 -5.03
CA GLU A 19 -9.54 -9.25 -6.20
C GLU A 19 -10.30 -7.92 -6.33
N ARG A 20 -10.46 -7.21 -5.21
CA ARG A 20 -11.13 -5.90 -5.18
C ARG A 20 -10.45 -4.95 -4.22
N ILE A 21 -10.63 -3.65 -4.46
CA ILE A 21 -10.29 -2.63 -3.47
C ILE A 21 -11.35 -2.64 -2.36
N SER A 22 -10.91 -2.75 -1.10
CA SER A 22 -11.83 -2.67 0.03
C SER A 22 -12.48 -1.28 0.14
N PRO A 23 -13.68 -1.15 0.72
CA PRO A 23 -14.28 0.16 0.98
C PRO A 23 -13.39 1.08 1.83
N PHE A 24 -12.64 0.50 2.77
CA PHE A 24 -11.71 1.22 3.63
C PHE A 24 -10.55 1.81 2.81
N THR A 25 -9.82 0.97 2.07
CA THR A 25 -8.69 1.38 1.24
C THR A 25 -9.13 2.42 0.21
N ARG A 26 -10.30 2.23 -0.43
CA ARG A 26 -10.86 3.21 -1.36
C ARG A 26 -11.06 4.58 -0.72
N ARG A 27 -11.70 4.65 0.45
CA ARG A 27 -11.96 5.92 1.15
C ARG A 27 -10.66 6.60 1.57
N VAL A 28 -9.72 5.85 2.14
CA VAL A 28 -8.41 6.36 2.57
C VAL A 28 -7.63 6.92 1.39
N VAL A 29 -7.39 6.11 0.35
CA VAL A 29 -6.56 6.52 -0.79
C VAL A 29 -7.17 7.70 -1.52
N ASN A 30 -8.50 7.70 -1.74
CA ASN A 30 -9.16 8.81 -2.42
C ASN A 30 -9.09 10.10 -1.59
N SER A 31 -9.28 10.01 -0.26
CA SER A 31 -9.18 11.16 0.65
C SER A 31 -7.76 11.73 0.68
N LEU A 32 -6.74 10.88 0.74
CA LEU A 32 -5.34 11.30 0.72
C LEU A 32 -4.96 11.91 -0.63
N ALA A 33 -5.39 11.33 -1.75
CA ALA A 33 -5.15 11.88 -3.07
C ALA A 33 -5.80 13.26 -3.26
N ALA A 34 -7.02 13.46 -2.75
CA ALA A 34 -7.68 14.76 -2.76
C ALA A 34 -6.93 15.82 -1.93
N GLN A 35 -6.13 15.40 -0.95
CA GLN A 35 -5.23 16.26 -0.17
C GLN A 35 -3.84 16.43 -0.81
N GLY A 36 -3.63 15.91 -2.02
CA GLY A 36 -2.40 16.07 -2.79
C GLY A 36 -1.35 14.97 -2.57
N VAL A 37 -1.68 13.89 -1.85
CA VAL A 37 -0.80 12.72 -1.72
C VAL A 37 -0.67 12.04 -3.08
N ALA A 38 0.57 11.85 -3.54
CA ALA A 38 0.84 11.25 -4.84
C ALA A 38 0.87 9.71 -4.73
N PHE A 39 -0.30 9.09 -4.96
CA PHE A 39 -0.46 7.63 -4.96
C PHE A 39 -0.79 7.10 -6.36
N THR A 40 -0.19 5.98 -6.74
CA THR A 40 -0.55 5.19 -7.92
C THR A 40 -0.26 3.70 -7.71
N TYR A 41 -0.57 2.86 -8.70
CA TYR A 41 -0.28 1.43 -8.69
C TYR A 41 0.58 0.98 -9.88
N ALA A 42 1.26 -0.16 -9.69
CA ALA A 42 2.05 -0.82 -10.71
C ALA A 42 1.72 -2.32 -10.77
N THR A 43 1.25 -2.82 -11.92
CA THR A 43 0.71 -4.19 -12.03
C THR A 43 1.13 -4.89 -13.32
N ALA A 44 1.15 -6.22 -13.31
CA ALA A 44 1.24 -7.06 -14.51
C ALA A 44 -0.05 -6.99 -15.36
N ARG A 45 -1.18 -6.66 -14.73
CA ARG A 45 -2.49 -6.55 -15.39
C ARG A 45 -2.45 -5.52 -16.52
N SER A 46 -3.28 -5.77 -17.53
CA SER A 46 -3.67 -4.75 -18.50
C SER A 46 -4.45 -3.62 -17.84
N GLN A 47 -4.51 -2.44 -18.48
CA GLN A 47 -5.34 -1.35 -17.95
C GLN A 47 -6.83 -1.74 -17.91
N HIS A 48 -7.33 -2.49 -18.90
CA HIS A 48 -8.72 -2.96 -18.92
C HIS A 48 -9.06 -3.81 -17.68
N SER A 49 -8.23 -4.82 -17.37
CA SER A 49 -8.44 -5.69 -16.21
C SER A 49 -8.11 -5.01 -14.87
N ALA A 50 -7.15 -4.09 -14.85
CA ALA A 50 -6.85 -3.28 -13.67
C ALA A 50 -8.01 -2.33 -13.34
N ASP A 51 -8.65 -1.71 -14.34
CA ASP A 51 -9.82 -0.85 -14.15
C ASP A 51 -10.99 -1.60 -13.51
N ALA A 52 -11.16 -2.87 -13.92
CA ALA A 52 -11.96 -3.91 -13.29
C ALA A 52 -11.96 -3.87 -11.76
N VAL A 53 -10.79 -4.21 -11.22
CA VAL A 53 -10.56 -4.49 -9.80
C VAL A 53 -10.31 -3.24 -8.97
N THR A 54 -9.90 -2.14 -9.62
CA THR A 54 -9.68 -0.82 -9.00
C THR A 54 -10.89 0.11 -9.10
N ALA A 55 -12.09 -0.43 -9.32
CA ALA A 55 -13.31 0.35 -9.47
C ALA A 55 -13.54 1.29 -8.27
N GLY A 56 -13.66 2.59 -8.57
CA GLY A 56 -13.86 3.64 -7.57
C GLY A 56 -12.60 4.11 -6.84
N LEU A 57 -11.43 3.54 -7.13
CA LEU A 57 -10.15 4.09 -6.71
C LEU A 57 -9.77 5.26 -7.63
N THR A 58 -9.23 6.33 -7.04
CA THR A 58 -8.73 7.50 -7.77
C THR A 58 -7.61 7.12 -8.74
N LYS A 59 -7.64 7.70 -9.95
CA LYS A 59 -6.60 7.53 -10.98
C LYS A 59 -6.13 8.87 -11.52
N GLN A 60 -6.05 9.87 -10.63
CA GLN A 60 -5.57 11.22 -10.95
C GLN A 60 -4.10 11.21 -11.43
N LEU A 61 -3.31 10.23 -10.97
CA LEU A 61 -1.95 10.01 -11.45
C LEU A 61 -1.90 8.92 -12.51
N PRO A 62 -0.87 8.95 -13.38
CA PRO A 62 -0.64 7.87 -14.32
C PRO A 62 -0.44 6.53 -13.62
N VAL A 63 -0.95 5.47 -14.23
CA VAL A 63 -0.88 4.09 -13.75
C VAL A 63 0.16 3.30 -14.53
N ILE A 64 0.82 2.36 -13.85
CA ILE A 64 1.86 1.50 -14.43
C ILE A 64 1.22 0.13 -14.68
N VAL A 65 1.19 -0.31 -15.94
CA VAL A 65 0.52 -1.57 -16.36
C VAL A 65 1.46 -2.43 -17.19
N TYR A 66 1.12 -3.72 -17.34
CA TYR A 66 1.97 -4.68 -18.04
C TYR A 66 3.41 -4.71 -17.51
N ASN A 67 3.57 -4.75 -16.18
CA ASN A 67 4.88 -4.73 -15.52
C ASN A 67 5.75 -3.54 -15.95
N GLY A 68 5.16 -2.40 -16.32
CA GLY A 68 5.90 -1.20 -16.70
C GLY A 68 6.27 -1.11 -18.18
N VAL A 69 5.66 -1.93 -19.04
CA VAL A 69 5.66 -1.70 -20.50
C VAL A 69 4.94 -0.40 -20.84
N PHE A 70 3.84 -0.10 -20.14
CA PHE A 70 3.13 1.16 -20.30
C PHE A 70 3.03 1.95 -19.00
N VAL A 71 3.17 3.26 -19.13
CA VAL A 71 2.64 4.24 -18.17
C VAL A 71 1.53 5.00 -18.88
N ARG A 72 0.31 4.92 -18.39
CA ARG A 72 -0.86 5.54 -19.02
C ARG A 72 -1.53 6.53 -18.07
N GLN A 73 -2.09 7.60 -18.61
CA GLN A 73 -3.00 8.45 -17.86
C GLN A 73 -4.17 7.61 -17.35
N GLY A 74 -4.47 7.75 -16.06
CA GLY A 74 -5.35 6.84 -15.34
C GLY A 74 -6.75 6.75 -15.93
N GLU A 75 -7.43 7.88 -16.10
CA GLU A 75 -8.79 7.94 -16.66
C GLU A 75 -8.81 8.05 -18.19
N GLN A 76 -7.88 8.82 -18.75
CA GLN A 76 -7.83 9.14 -20.18
C GLN A 76 -7.23 8.01 -21.03
N ARG A 77 -6.54 7.05 -20.41
CA ARG A 77 -5.82 5.94 -21.06
C ARG A 77 -4.76 6.37 -22.08
N GLU A 78 -4.39 7.66 -22.08
CA GLU A 78 -3.32 8.19 -22.94
C GLU A 78 -1.98 7.59 -22.53
N THR A 79 -1.26 7.02 -23.50
CA THR A 79 0.07 6.45 -23.26
C THR A 79 1.12 7.55 -23.11
N LEU A 80 1.78 7.58 -21.96
CA LEU A 80 2.87 8.52 -21.66
C LEU A 80 4.26 7.90 -21.78
N LEU A 81 4.34 6.58 -21.60
CA LEU A 81 5.53 5.77 -21.79
C LEU A 81 5.12 4.44 -22.41
N HIS A 82 5.86 4.00 -23.43
CA HIS A 82 5.71 2.71 -24.07
C HIS A 82 7.09 2.09 -24.29
N ARG A 83 7.26 0.81 -23.95
CA ARG A 83 8.49 0.05 -24.14
C ARG A 83 8.20 -1.28 -24.83
N ALA A 84 8.09 -1.24 -26.15
CA ALA A 84 7.88 -2.42 -26.99
C ALA A 84 9.09 -3.37 -26.96
N ILE A 85 8.87 -4.60 -27.42
CA ILE A 85 9.95 -5.56 -27.63
C ILE A 85 10.69 -5.16 -28.92
N PRO A 86 12.03 -5.02 -28.91
CA PRO A 86 12.79 -4.71 -30.11
C PRO A 86 12.59 -5.77 -31.21
N SER A 87 12.50 -5.34 -32.47
CA SER A 87 12.21 -6.22 -33.62
C SER A 87 13.22 -7.36 -33.77
N GLN A 88 14.50 -7.14 -33.49
CA GLN A 88 15.52 -8.21 -33.52
C GLN A 88 15.25 -9.29 -32.45
N ALA A 89 14.95 -8.88 -31.21
CA ALA A 89 14.67 -9.80 -30.11
C ALA A 89 13.37 -10.59 -30.36
N ARG A 90 12.41 -9.97 -31.06
CA ARG A 90 11.18 -10.61 -31.50
C ARG A 90 11.44 -11.77 -32.46
N GLU A 91 12.25 -11.58 -33.50
CA GLU A 91 12.57 -12.67 -34.43
C GLU A 91 13.26 -13.85 -33.73
N GLU A 92 14.15 -13.58 -32.78
CA GLU A 92 14.81 -14.61 -31.96
C GLU A 92 13.80 -15.40 -31.11
N LEU A 93 12.83 -14.70 -30.49
CA LEU A 93 11.76 -15.33 -29.72
C LEU A 93 10.82 -16.18 -30.58
N GLU A 94 10.38 -15.67 -31.73
CA GLU A 94 9.50 -16.40 -32.65
C GLU A 94 10.14 -17.71 -33.11
N ASN A 95 11.45 -17.68 -33.42
CA ASN A 95 12.22 -18.87 -33.74
C ASN A 95 12.33 -19.83 -32.55
N ALA A 96 12.56 -19.32 -31.34
CA ALA A 96 12.61 -20.15 -30.13
C ALA A 96 11.27 -20.81 -29.82
N PHE A 97 10.15 -20.10 -29.98
CA PHE A 97 8.80 -20.65 -29.83
C PHE A 97 8.57 -21.79 -30.82
N ALA A 98 8.89 -21.57 -32.10
CA ALA A 98 8.73 -22.58 -33.14
C ALA A 98 9.58 -23.84 -32.89
N GLN A 99 10.84 -23.67 -32.47
CA GLN A 99 11.74 -24.80 -32.17
C GLN A 99 11.28 -25.63 -30.97
N GLN A 100 10.67 -25.00 -29.98
CA GLN A 100 10.21 -25.66 -28.77
C GLN A 100 8.72 -26.08 -28.83
N GLY A 101 8.02 -25.79 -29.94
CA GLY A 101 6.61 -26.11 -30.10
C GLY A 101 5.70 -25.33 -29.15
N LEU A 102 6.08 -24.10 -28.80
CA LEU A 102 5.37 -23.22 -27.88
C LEU A 102 4.50 -22.22 -28.64
N PHE A 103 3.31 -21.92 -28.10
CA PHE A 103 2.34 -21.02 -28.74
C PHE A 103 1.90 -19.94 -27.74
N PRO A 104 2.45 -18.71 -27.82
CA PRO A 104 2.14 -17.66 -26.86
C PRO A 104 0.81 -16.95 -27.15
N LEU A 105 0.24 -16.33 -26.12
CA LEU A 105 -0.60 -15.15 -26.27
C LEU A 105 0.32 -13.96 -26.67
N VAL A 106 0.02 -13.31 -27.78
CA VAL A 106 0.81 -12.18 -28.30
C VAL A 106 0.08 -10.87 -28.07
N TYR A 107 0.62 -10.00 -27.22
CA TYR A 107 0.06 -8.68 -26.98
C TYR A 107 0.73 -7.67 -27.91
N THR A 108 -0.10 -6.97 -28.67
CA THR A 108 0.36 -6.11 -29.77
C THR A 108 -0.51 -4.87 -29.92
N LEU A 109 0.06 -3.83 -30.53
CA LEU A 109 -0.70 -2.71 -31.07
C LEU A 109 -0.88 -2.92 -32.58
N LEU A 110 -2.12 -3.20 -33.00
CA LEU A 110 -2.53 -3.22 -34.41
C LEU A 110 -3.16 -1.87 -34.75
N ASP A 111 -2.48 -1.09 -35.59
CA ASP A 111 -2.88 0.28 -35.95
C ASP A 111 -3.15 1.16 -34.71
N GLY A 112 -2.32 1.01 -33.68
CA GLY A 112 -2.45 1.73 -32.40
C GLY A 112 -3.51 1.17 -31.45
N VAL A 113 -4.23 0.11 -31.84
CA VAL A 113 -5.24 -0.53 -31.01
C VAL A 113 -4.68 -1.77 -30.35
N GLU A 114 -4.84 -1.86 -29.03
CA GLU A 114 -4.39 -3.01 -28.24
C GLU A 114 -5.16 -4.28 -28.60
N ARG A 115 -4.41 -5.35 -28.87
CA ARG A 115 -4.90 -6.68 -29.21
C ARG A 115 -4.09 -7.75 -28.50
N VAL A 116 -4.73 -8.88 -28.26
CA VAL A 116 -4.14 -10.12 -27.76
C VAL A 116 -4.47 -11.20 -28.77
N LEU A 117 -3.46 -11.62 -29.52
CA LEU A 117 -3.57 -12.59 -30.59
C LEU A 117 -3.22 -13.97 -30.05
N TRP A 118 -3.99 -14.98 -30.46
CA TRP A 118 -3.69 -16.37 -30.14
C TRP A 118 -4.22 -17.31 -31.21
N ARG A 119 -3.71 -18.54 -31.22
CA ARG A 119 -4.12 -19.60 -32.13
C ARG A 119 -5.06 -20.60 -31.46
N PRO A 120 -6.36 -20.61 -31.80
CA PRO A 120 -7.31 -21.55 -31.19
C PRO A 120 -6.98 -23.02 -31.41
N ASP A 121 -6.34 -23.36 -32.53
CA ASP A 121 -5.97 -24.73 -32.87
C ASP A 121 -4.73 -25.26 -32.10
N ARG A 122 -4.09 -24.39 -31.31
CA ARG A 122 -2.86 -24.68 -30.54
C ARG A 122 -2.98 -24.30 -29.06
N GLU A 123 -4.19 -24.08 -28.55
CA GLU A 123 -4.41 -23.67 -27.16
C GLU A 123 -3.90 -24.72 -26.18
N THR A 124 -3.17 -24.26 -25.16
CA THR A 124 -2.99 -25.03 -23.93
C THR A 124 -4.27 -24.94 -23.08
N PRO A 125 -4.50 -25.86 -22.13
CA PRO A 125 -5.62 -25.76 -21.19
C PRO A 125 -5.66 -24.41 -20.45
N GLY A 126 -4.49 -23.83 -20.16
CA GLY A 126 -4.36 -22.52 -19.53
C GLY A 126 -4.76 -21.36 -20.43
N VAL A 127 -4.39 -21.39 -21.72
CA VAL A 127 -4.83 -20.38 -22.69
C VAL A 127 -6.34 -20.46 -22.91
N ALA A 128 -6.89 -21.67 -23.07
CA ALA A 128 -8.34 -21.87 -23.21
C ALA A 128 -9.10 -21.31 -21.98
N HIS A 129 -8.57 -21.52 -20.78
CA HIS A 129 -9.11 -20.94 -19.55
C HIS A 129 -8.99 -19.41 -19.53
N TYR A 130 -7.83 -18.86 -19.89
CA TYR A 130 -7.59 -17.41 -19.96
C TYR A 130 -8.60 -16.71 -20.87
N VAL A 131 -8.86 -17.28 -22.04
CA VAL A 131 -9.82 -16.76 -23.03
C VAL A 131 -11.26 -16.90 -22.51
N SER A 132 -11.63 -18.07 -21.98
CA SER A 132 -13.00 -18.31 -21.50
C SER A 132 -13.42 -17.44 -20.31
N THR A 133 -12.47 -17.02 -19.47
CA THR A 133 -12.73 -16.11 -18.33
C THR A 133 -12.84 -14.64 -18.73
N ARG A 134 -12.53 -14.31 -20.00
CA ARG A 134 -12.50 -12.94 -20.54
C ARG A 134 -13.48 -12.77 -21.70
N GLN A 135 -14.63 -13.43 -21.63
CA GLN A 135 -15.69 -13.25 -22.64
C GLN A 135 -16.12 -11.78 -22.72
N GLY A 136 -16.06 -11.22 -23.94
CA GLY A 136 -16.39 -9.82 -24.20
C GLY A 136 -15.18 -8.87 -24.19
N ASP A 137 -13.96 -9.35 -23.91
CA ASP A 137 -12.76 -8.53 -24.07
C ASP A 137 -12.44 -8.32 -25.55
N GLU A 138 -12.74 -7.13 -26.08
CA GLU A 138 -12.56 -6.77 -27.50
C GLU A 138 -11.10 -6.83 -27.98
N ARG A 139 -10.13 -6.96 -27.07
CA ARG A 139 -8.72 -7.11 -27.43
C ARG A 139 -8.41 -8.51 -27.92
N LEU A 140 -9.16 -9.52 -27.45
CA LEU A 140 -8.97 -10.91 -27.83
C LEU A 140 -9.33 -11.08 -29.32
N LEU A 141 -8.33 -11.39 -30.15
CA LEU A 141 -8.51 -11.71 -31.56
C LEU A 141 -7.88 -13.07 -31.92
N PRO A 142 -8.69 -14.10 -32.25
CA PRO A 142 -8.16 -15.39 -32.70
C PRO A 142 -7.56 -15.25 -34.11
N VAL A 143 -6.48 -15.98 -34.38
CA VAL A 143 -5.80 -16.01 -35.68
C VAL A 143 -5.62 -17.44 -36.20
N GLU A 144 -5.55 -17.58 -37.52
CA GLU A 144 -5.51 -18.90 -38.19
C GLU A 144 -4.09 -19.47 -38.32
N ASP A 145 -3.06 -18.60 -38.40
CA ASP A 145 -1.68 -18.99 -38.62
C ASP A 145 -0.67 -18.07 -37.92
N ASP A 146 0.62 -18.45 -37.99
CA ASP A 146 1.70 -17.71 -37.32
C ASP A 146 1.94 -16.32 -37.95
N ARG A 147 1.59 -16.12 -39.23
CA ARG A 147 1.66 -14.80 -39.86
C ARG A 147 0.59 -13.88 -39.29
N GLY A 148 -0.56 -14.42 -38.92
CA GLY A 148 -1.61 -13.76 -38.16
C GLY A 148 -1.15 -13.43 -36.74
N LEU A 149 -0.49 -14.37 -36.08
CA LEU A 149 -0.08 -14.29 -34.68
C LEU A 149 0.94 -13.17 -34.40
N TYR A 150 1.88 -12.99 -35.32
CA TYR A 150 2.97 -12.04 -35.17
C TYR A 150 2.75 -10.80 -36.05
N GLN A 151 1.74 -10.00 -35.72
CA GLN A 151 1.44 -8.73 -36.41
C GLN A 151 1.50 -7.54 -35.46
N GLY A 152 1.68 -6.35 -36.04
CA GLY A 152 1.72 -5.09 -35.28
C GLY A 152 3.00 -4.89 -34.46
N GLU A 153 2.92 -3.94 -33.53
CA GLU A 153 3.97 -3.64 -32.57
C GLU A 153 3.79 -4.49 -31.31
N ILE A 154 4.56 -5.59 -31.24
CA ILE A 154 4.48 -6.53 -30.12
C ILE A 154 5.23 -5.98 -28.91
N PHE A 155 4.57 -6.01 -27.75
CA PHE A 155 5.11 -5.45 -26.52
C PHE A 155 5.11 -6.44 -25.35
N TYR A 156 4.40 -7.57 -25.48
CA TYR A 156 4.34 -8.60 -24.44
C TYR A 156 4.04 -9.97 -25.04
N TYR A 157 4.64 -11.01 -24.47
CA TYR A 157 4.22 -12.40 -24.69
C TYR A 157 3.83 -13.02 -23.35
N THR A 158 2.79 -13.85 -23.36
CA THR A 158 2.45 -14.71 -22.22
C THR A 158 2.30 -16.14 -22.70
N LEU A 159 3.02 -17.07 -22.08
CA LEU A 159 2.80 -18.50 -22.23
C LEU A 159 2.19 -19.03 -20.94
N ILE A 160 1.17 -19.88 -21.05
CA ILE A 160 0.47 -20.47 -19.91
C ILE A 160 0.53 -21.98 -20.04
N GLY A 161 1.09 -22.66 -19.05
CA GLY A 161 1.28 -24.12 -19.10
C GLY A 161 1.98 -24.69 -17.88
N GLU A 162 2.46 -25.93 -17.98
CA GLU A 162 3.21 -26.59 -16.91
C GLU A 162 4.64 -26.07 -16.82
N ARG A 163 5.23 -26.12 -15.62
CA ARG A 163 6.58 -25.59 -15.39
C ARG A 163 7.61 -26.26 -16.29
N GLU A 164 7.55 -27.57 -16.43
CA GLU A 164 8.47 -28.38 -17.21
C GLU A 164 8.50 -27.98 -18.70
N GLN A 165 7.36 -27.48 -19.21
CA GLN A 165 7.23 -27.01 -20.59
C GLN A 165 7.81 -25.61 -20.79
N LEU A 166 7.63 -24.72 -19.80
CA LEU A 166 8.03 -23.31 -19.90
C LEU A 166 9.47 -23.05 -19.43
N GLN A 167 9.98 -23.89 -18.53
CA GLN A 167 11.28 -23.72 -17.89
C GLN A 167 12.47 -23.70 -18.88
N PRO A 168 12.54 -24.54 -19.93
CA PRO A 168 13.65 -24.51 -20.88
C PRO A 168 13.80 -23.15 -21.58
N LEU A 169 12.68 -22.58 -22.06
CA LEU A 169 12.67 -21.25 -22.66
C LEU A 169 13.03 -20.17 -21.62
N TRP A 170 12.46 -20.24 -20.42
CA TRP A 170 12.80 -19.30 -19.36
C TRP A 170 14.30 -19.31 -19.02
N GLN A 171 14.93 -20.49 -18.96
CA GLN A 171 16.37 -20.65 -18.75
C GLN A 171 17.19 -20.08 -19.92
N GLN A 172 16.77 -20.31 -21.16
CA GLN A 172 17.41 -19.75 -22.34
C GLN A 172 17.41 -18.21 -22.33
N LEU A 173 16.35 -17.59 -21.80
CA LEU A 173 16.20 -16.14 -21.73
C LEU A 173 16.87 -15.52 -20.49
N GLN A 174 17.38 -16.32 -19.55
CA GLN A 174 18.11 -15.79 -18.40
C GLN A 174 19.35 -15.03 -18.86
N GLY A 175 19.49 -13.80 -18.38
CA GLY A 175 20.62 -12.93 -18.74
C GLY A 175 20.54 -12.33 -20.16
N ASN A 176 19.43 -12.49 -20.89
CA ASN A 176 19.26 -11.83 -22.19
C ASN A 176 19.40 -10.29 -22.03
N PRO A 177 20.18 -9.61 -22.88
CA PRO A 177 20.45 -8.18 -22.74
C PRO A 177 19.25 -7.29 -23.14
N THR A 178 18.30 -7.83 -23.89
CA THR A 178 17.16 -7.11 -24.49
C THR A 178 15.80 -7.51 -23.94
N LEU A 179 15.71 -8.67 -23.28
CA LEU A 179 14.46 -9.23 -22.77
C LEU A 179 14.53 -9.53 -21.27
N THR A 180 13.36 -9.49 -20.66
CA THR A 180 13.09 -10.03 -19.32
C THR A 180 12.07 -11.16 -19.47
N ALA A 181 12.32 -12.27 -18.79
CA ALA A 181 11.41 -13.41 -18.72
C ALA A 181 11.04 -13.69 -17.26
N LEU A 182 9.77 -13.54 -16.91
CA LEU A 182 9.23 -13.76 -15.57
C LEU A 182 8.44 -15.07 -15.58
N LEU A 183 8.88 -16.04 -14.79
CA LEU A 183 8.18 -17.32 -14.61
C LEU A 183 7.55 -17.36 -13.22
N GLN A 184 6.23 -17.41 -13.17
CA GLN A 184 5.46 -17.37 -11.93
C GLN A 184 4.38 -18.46 -11.94
N GLU A 185 4.17 -19.11 -10.80
CA GLU A 185 3.03 -20.00 -10.61
C GLU A 185 1.76 -19.18 -10.44
N GLU A 186 0.69 -19.57 -11.13
CA GLU A 186 -0.59 -18.87 -11.08
C GLU A 186 -1.23 -19.00 -9.70
N LEU A 187 -1.56 -17.86 -9.09
CA LEU A 187 -1.99 -17.79 -7.69
C LEU A 187 -3.25 -18.63 -7.43
N TYR A 188 -4.15 -18.68 -8.40
CA TYR A 188 -5.46 -19.34 -8.26
C TYR A 188 -5.52 -20.73 -8.91
N ARG A 189 -4.46 -21.17 -9.60
CA ARG A 189 -4.39 -22.48 -10.28
C ARG A 189 -3.04 -23.15 -10.05
N PRO A 190 -2.83 -23.76 -8.87
CA PRO A 190 -1.57 -24.44 -8.55
C PRO A 190 -1.18 -25.47 -9.62
N GLY A 191 0.10 -25.52 -9.97
CA GLY A 191 0.62 -26.33 -11.06
C GLY A 191 0.57 -25.67 -12.45
N GLU A 192 -0.18 -24.59 -12.63
CA GLU A 192 -0.15 -23.78 -13.85
C GLU A 192 0.81 -22.59 -13.66
N TYR A 193 1.62 -22.33 -14.68
CA TYR A 193 2.65 -21.29 -14.67
C TYR A 193 2.44 -20.32 -15.82
N TRP A 194 2.73 -19.05 -15.55
CA TRP A 194 2.78 -17.98 -16.52
C TRP A 194 4.24 -17.63 -16.78
N LEU A 195 4.65 -17.72 -18.04
CA LEU A 195 5.91 -17.18 -18.53
C LEU A 195 5.62 -15.90 -19.30
N GLU A 196 5.93 -14.77 -18.69
CA GLU A 196 5.76 -13.45 -19.26
C GLU A 196 7.09 -12.95 -19.83
N ILE A 197 7.09 -12.49 -21.08
CA ILE A 197 8.28 -12.00 -21.77
C ILE A 197 8.02 -10.59 -22.28
N LEU A 198 8.92 -9.67 -21.91
CA LEU A 198 8.82 -8.25 -22.17
C LEU A 198 10.21 -7.64 -22.42
N SER A 199 10.24 -6.39 -22.88
CA SER A 199 11.48 -5.64 -23.05
C SER A 199 12.26 -5.54 -21.73
N ARG A 200 13.59 -5.65 -21.79
CA ARG A 200 14.48 -5.45 -20.63
C ARG A 200 14.35 -4.06 -20.02
N GLU A 201 13.95 -3.09 -20.82
CA GLU A 201 13.73 -1.72 -20.36
C GLU A 201 12.45 -1.58 -19.54
N ALA A 202 11.51 -2.52 -19.66
CA ALA A 202 10.22 -2.50 -18.98
C ALA A 202 10.28 -3.23 -17.63
N SER A 203 9.96 -2.51 -16.56
CA SER A 203 9.78 -3.04 -15.21
C SER A 203 8.95 -2.07 -14.37
N LYS A 204 8.28 -2.57 -13.32
CA LYS A 204 7.60 -1.72 -12.32
C LYS A 204 8.57 -0.65 -11.79
N ALA A 205 9.80 -1.03 -11.50
CA ALA A 205 10.87 -0.16 -11.01
C ALA A 205 11.21 0.98 -11.99
N SER A 206 11.51 0.65 -13.24
CA SER A 206 11.93 1.64 -14.24
C SER A 206 10.80 2.59 -14.64
N ALA A 207 9.54 2.11 -14.61
CA ALA A 207 8.36 2.95 -14.81
C ALA A 207 8.09 3.86 -13.61
N ALA A 208 8.21 3.34 -12.38
CA ALA A 208 8.07 4.12 -11.14
C ALA A 208 9.15 5.22 -11.04
N ARG A 209 10.41 4.91 -11.41
CA ARG A 209 11.49 5.90 -11.50
C ARG A 209 11.16 7.02 -12.47
N TRP A 210 10.72 6.66 -13.68
CA TRP A 210 10.33 7.64 -14.70
C TRP A 210 9.19 8.54 -14.20
N LEU A 211 8.17 7.94 -13.57
CA LEU A 211 7.03 8.68 -13.05
C LEU A 211 7.42 9.59 -11.87
N LYS A 212 8.27 9.10 -10.96
CA LYS A 212 8.85 9.88 -9.86
C LYS A 212 9.53 11.16 -10.37
N GLN A 213 10.38 11.03 -11.40
CA GLN A 213 11.07 12.15 -12.03
C GLN A 213 10.09 13.11 -12.69
N ARG A 214 9.12 12.60 -13.47
CA ARG A 214 8.10 13.41 -14.14
C ARG A 214 7.24 14.22 -13.17
N LEU A 215 6.91 13.65 -12.01
CA LEU A 215 6.09 14.30 -10.98
C LEU A 215 6.88 15.21 -10.04
N GLY A 216 8.21 15.29 -10.20
CA GLY A 216 9.09 16.05 -9.31
C GLY A 216 9.15 15.49 -7.88
N CYS A 217 8.90 14.20 -7.70
CA CYS A 217 8.97 13.54 -6.39
C CYS A 217 10.42 13.23 -6.01
N THR A 218 10.80 13.48 -4.76
CA THR A 218 12.16 13.20 -4.25
C THR A 218 12.24 11.86 -3.55
N ARG A 219 11.11 11.38 -2.99
CA ARG A 219 10.98 10.09 -2.31
C ARG A 219 10.04 9.15 -3.06
N LEU A 220 10.37 7.87 -3.08
CA LEU A 220 9.55 6.78 -3.59
C LEU A 220 9.36 5.76 -2.46
N VAL A 221 8.10 5.45 -2.17
CA VAL A 221 7.69 4.36 -1.28
C VAL A 221 7.01 3.30 -2.13
N ALA A 222 7.45 2.05 -2.01
CA ALA A 222 6.92 0.92 -2.77
C ALA A 222 6.25 -0.13 -1.88
N PHE A 223 5.15 -0.70 -2.35
CA PHE A 223 4.45 -1.82 -1.71
C PHE A 223 4.38 -3.01 -2.66
N GLY A 224 4.57 -4.22 -2.14
CA GLY A 224 4.56 -5.43 -2.94
C GLY A 224 4.55 -6.70 -2.11
N ASP A 225 4.29 -7.83 -2.77
CA ASP A 225 4.23 -9.16 -2.16
C ASP A 225 4.98 -10.23 -2.97
N GLY A 226 5.19 -9.97 -4.27
CA GLY A 226 5.77 -10.90 -5.24
C GLY A 226 7.24 -10.66 -5.55
N LEU A 227 7.90 -11.65 -6.15
CA LEU A 227 9.31 -11.54 -6.55
C LEU A 227 9.53 -10.48 -7.65
N ASN A 228 8.51 -10.23 -8.47
CA ASN A 228 8.50 -9.17 -9.49
C ASN A 228 8.53 -7.75 -8.89
N ASP A 229 8.28 -7.60 -7.58
CA ASP A 229 8.38 -6.31 -6.88
C ASP A 229 9.79 -6.04 -6.32
N LEU A 230 10.67 -7.04 -6.23
CA LEU A 230 12.03 -6.85 -5.72
C LEU A 230 12.82 -5.76 -6.47
N PRO A 231 12.76 -5.65 -7.82
CA PRO A 231 13.38 -4.53 -8.51
C PRO A 231 12.75 -3.18 -8.13
N LEU A 232 11.45 -3.13 -7.86
CA LEU A 232 10.77 -1.90 -7.42
C LEU A 232 11.22 -1.51 -6.00
N PHE A 233 11.43 -2.49 -5.12
CA PHE A 233 11.93 -2.27 -3.77
C PHE A 233 13.36 -1.73 -3.78
N GLN A 234 14.21 -2.21 -4.68
CA GLN A 234 15.58 -1.71 -4.84
C GLN A 234 15.63 -0.26 -5.34
N GLU A 235 14.62 0.17 -6.09
CA GLU A 235 14.51 1.55 -6.59
C GLU A 235 13.95 2.53 -5.54
N ALA A 236 13.11 2.01 -4.63
CA ALA A 236 12.44 2.81 -3.62
C ALA A 236 13.40 3.24 -2.50
N GLN A 237 13.17 4.44 -1.95
CA GLN A 237 13.85 4.86 -0.72
C GLN A 237 13.33 4.11 0.50
N GLU A 238 12.08 3.63 0.42
CA GLU A 238 11.45 2.81 1.44
C GLU A 238 10.54 1.79 0.77
N SER A 239 10.67 0.54 1.17
CA SER A 239 9.91 -0.58 0.63
C SER A 239 9.15 -1.30 1.74
N CYS A 240 7.89 -1.63 1.47
CA CYS A 240 6.99 -2.25 2.42
C CYS A 240 6.47 -3.56 1.84
N ALA A 241 6.88 -4.67 2.43
CA ALA A 241 6.25 -5.95 2.15
C ALA A 241 4.96 -6.06 2.98
N VAL A 242 3.87 -6.47 2.37
CA VAL A 242 2.68 -6.89 3.13
C VAL A 242 2.97 -8.21 3.85
N GLU A 243 2.35 -8.47 5.00
CA GLU A 243 2.60 -9.66 5.81
C GLU A 243 2.38 -10.99 5.05
N ASN A 244 1.48 -11.01 4.08
CA ASN A 244 1.21 -12.16 3.22
C ASN A 244 2.22 -12.30 2.06
N ALA A 245 3.23 -11.42 1.97
CA ALA A 245 4.29 -11.48 0.97
C ALA A 245 5.18 -12.71 1.14
N ARG A 246 5.86 -13.10 0.06
CA ARG A 246 6.85 -14.18 0.11
C ARG A 246 7.96 -13.85 1.12
N PRO A 247 8.52 -14.85 1.83
CA PRO A 247 9.59 -14.62 2.82
C PRO A 247 10.79 -13.85 2.25
N GLU A 248 11.16 -14.10 1.00
CA GLU A 248 12.25 -13.41 0.31
C GLU A 248 11.94 -11.92 0.08
N VAL A 249 10.67 -11.58 -0.16
CA VAL A 249 10.20 -10.20 -0.34
C VAL A 249 10.15 -9.48 1.01
N GLN A 250 9.67 -10.14 2.07
CA GLN A 250 9.70 -9.61 3.43
C GLN A 250 11.13 -9.32 3.89
N ALA A 251 12.07 -10.24 3.62
CA ALA A 251 13.48 -10.08 3.99
C ALA A 251 14.19 -8.94 3.24
N ALA A 252 13.74 -8.61 2.03
CA ALA A 252 14.28 -7.52 1.22
C ALA A 252 13.63 -6.16 1.49
N ALA A 253 12.49 -6.12 2.18
CA ALA A 253 11.75 -4.90 2.46
C ALA A 253 12.41 -4.07 3.57
N SER A 254 12.17 -2.75 3.54
CA SER A 254 12.55 -1.86 4.64
C SER A 254 11.72 -2.12 5.90
N GLN A 255 10.48 -2.58 5.73
CA GLN A 255 9.59 -3.01 6.80
C GLN A 255 8.50 -3.95 6.29
N VAL A 256 7.90 -4.69 7.23
CA VAL A 256 6.70 -5.49 7.00
C VAL A 256 5.49 -4.75 7.57
N ILE A 257 4.44 -4.61 6.77
CA ILE A 257 3.18 -3.97 7.14
C ILE A 257 2.05 -5.03 7.20
N PRO A 258 0.87 -4.73 7.77
CA PRO A 258 -0.24 -5.69 7.79
C PRO A 258 -0.56 -6.24 6.40
N GLY A 259 -1.06 -7.48 6.34
CA GLY A 259 -1.47 -8.10 5.09
C GLY A 259 -2.57 -7.34 4.34
N ASN A 260 -2.75 -7.68 3.07
CA ASN A 260 -3.78 -7.11 2.20
C ASN A 260 -5.22 -7.30 2.74
N GLU A 261 -5.48 -8.38 3.48
CA GLU A 261 -6.76 -8.61 4.20
C GLU A 261 -7.07 -7.55 5.27
N ARG A 262 -6.04 -6.86 5.76
CA ARG A 262 -6.14 -5.86 6.83
C ARG A 262 -5.83 -4.45 6.36
N ASP A 263 -5.93 -4.20 5.06
CA ASP A 263 -5.73 -2.88 4.44
C ASP A 263 -4.35 -2.27 4.75
N GLY A 264 -3.30 -3.10 4.81
CA GLY A 264 -1.98 -2.68 5.26
C GLY A 264 -1.43 -1.45 4.56
N VAL A 265 -1.55 -1.39 3.22
CA VAL A 265 -1.08 -0.25 2.42
C VAL A 265 -1.82 1.03 2.83
N ALA A 266 -3.14 1.00 2.95
CA ALA A 266 -3.92 2.18 3.35
C ALA A 266 -3.59 2.63 4.79
N ARG A 267 -3.41 1.68 5.72
CA ARG A 267 -2.99 1.96 7.10
C ARG A 267 -1.59 2.59 7.16
N PHE A 268 -0.65 2.10 6.36
CA PHE A 268 0.66 2.71 6.23
C PHE A 268 0.58 4.15 5.71
N LEU A 269 -0.18 4.37 4.63
CA LEU A 269 -0.35 5.71 4.05
C LEU A 269 -0.89 6.71 5.07
N LEU A 270 -1.86 6.32 5.90
CA LEU A 270 -2.40 7.16 6.96
C LEU A 270 -1.32 7.60 7.97
N ALA A 271 -0.44 6.70 8.36
CA ALA A 271 0.65 6.99 9.29
C ALA A 271 1.71 7.89 8.64
N ASP A 272 2.24 7.46 7.49
CA ASP A 272 3.41 8.09 6.87
C ASP A 272 3.11 9.50 6.32
N THR A 273 1.88 9.73 5.84
CA THR A 273 1.47 11.07 5.34
C THR A 273 1.05 12.03 6.44
N ALA A 274 0.77 11.54 7.66
CA ALA A 274 0.18 12.32 8.74
C ALA A 274 1.00 13.55 9.15
N PRO A 275 2.34 13.49 9.30
CA PRO A 275 3.14 14.66 9.66
C PRO A 275 3.02 15.79 8.63
N LEU A 276 3.10 15.45 7.34
CA LEU A 276 3.00 16.44 6.27
C LEU A 276 1.61 17.07 6.20
N LEU A 277 0.55 16.26 6.31
CA LEU A 277 -0.83 16.76 6.27
C LEU A 277 -1.16 17.62 7.50
N ALA A 278 -0.65 17.26 8.68
CA ALA A 278 -0.93 18.00 9.91
C ALA A 278 -0.12 19.30 10.04
N LEU A 279 1.13 19.31 9.54
CA LEU A 279 2.10 20.36 9.86
C LEU A 279 2.62 21.13 8.63
N GLY A 280 2.40 20.61 7.42
CA GLY A 280 2.97 21.15 6.18
C GLY A 280 4.49 21.18 6.24
N ASP A 281 5.09 22.28 5.79
CA ASP A 281 6.55 22.51 5.83
C ASP A 281 7.13 22.56 7.25
N ARG A 282 6.28 22.59 8.30
CA ARG A 282 6.71 22.53 9.71
C ARG A 282 6.83 21.11 10.25
N ALA A 283 6.55 20.09 9.44
CA ALA A 283 6.82 18.71 9.82
C ALA A 283 8.33 18.60 10.13
N GLY A 284 8.67 18.49 11.42
CA GLY A 284 10.05 18.35 11.87
C GLY A 284 10.67 17.02 11.43
N ALA A 285 11.85 16.71 11.95
CA ALA A 285 12.58 15.48 11.61
C ALA A 285 12.06 14.22 12.34
N PHE A 286 10.73 14.04 12.40
CA PHE A 286 10.11 12.83 12.97
C PHE A 286 9.14 12.21 11.98
N ARG A 287 8.95 10.89 12.07
CA ARG A 287 7.96 10.16 11.27
C ARG A 287 6.87 9.59 12.15
N VAL A 288 5.71 9.31 11.56
CA VAL A 288 4.66 8.52 12.17
C VAL A 288 4.61 7.17 11.46
N ARG A 289 4.62 6.08 12.22
CA ARG A 289 4.57 4.71 11.71
C ARG A 289 3.56 3.87 12.49
N LEU A 290 3.25 2.69 11.96
CA LEU A 290 2.43 1.72 12.68
C LEU A 290 3.17 1.21 13.92
N TYR A 291 2.40 0.88 14.95
CA TYR A 291 2.88 0.24 16.16
C TYR A 291 3.41 -1.17 15.90
N HIS A 292 4.51 -1.51 16.57
CA HIS A 292 5.03 -2.87 16.66
C HIS A 292 5.00 -3.35 18.12
N PRO A 293 4.75 -4.65 18.38
CA PRO A 293 4.73 -5.20 19.74
C PRO A 293 5.99 -4.87 20.57
N GLN A 294 7.14 -4.74 19.92
CA GLN A 294 8.41 -4.38 20.55
C GLN A 294 8.42 -2.95 21.15
N ASP A 295 7.53 -2.07 20.69
CA ASP A 295 7.41 -0.70 21.20
C ASP A 295 6.77 -0.66 22.61
N LEU A 296 6.11 -1.75 23.05
CA LEU A 296 5.22 -1.75 24.23
C LEU A 296 5.86 -1.18 25.50
N GLU A 297 7.08 -1.60 25.84
CA GLU A 297 7.75 -1.14 27.06
C GLU A 297 8.09 0.36 27.00
N GLU A 298 8.44 0.88 25.83
CA GLU A 298 8.71 2.31 25.66
C GLU A 298 7.41 3.13 25.72
N LEU A 299 6.31 2.63 25.16
CA LEU A 299 4.98 3.26 25.27
C LEU A 299 4.53 3.36 26.72
N ILE A 300 4.68 2.29 27.51
CA ILE A 300 4.28 2.28 28.93
C ILE A 300 5.10 3.31 29.72
N ARG A 301 6.41 3.40 29.49
CA ARG A 301 7.28 4.41 30.13
C ARG A 301 6.88 5.82 29.71
N LEU A 302 6.68 6.07 28.42
CA LEU A 302 6.23 7.36 27.90
C LEU A 302 4.90 7.77 28.51
N PHE A 303 3.93 6.85 28.57
CA PHE A 303 2.62 7.06 29.20
C PHE A 303 2.78 7.46 30.68
N TYR A 304 3.50 6.66 31.47
CA TYR A 304 3.75 6.95 32.88
C TYR A 304 4.41 8.32 33.10
N GLU A 305 5.50 8.58 32.39
CA GLU A 305 6.23 9.85 32.52
C GLU A 305 5.36 11.04 32.12
N THR A 306 4.55 10.91 31.07
CA THR A 306 3.66 11.98 30.62
C THR A 306 2.60 12.29 31.67
N VAL A 307 1.97 11.26 32.26
CA VAL A 307 0.97 11.46 33.33
C VAL A 307 1.59 12.14 34.56
N HIS A 308 2.78 11.70 34.97
CA HIS A 308 3.44 12.20 36.19
C HIS A 308 4.16 13.54 36.02
N THR A 309 4.36 14.01 34.79
CA THR A 309 5.08 15.28 34.55
C THR A 309 4.24 16.33 33.83
N VAL A 310 3.51 15.95 32.78
CA VAL A 310 2.68 16.85 32.00
C VAL A 310 1.30 16.98 32.64
N ASN A 311 0.57 15.87 32.81
CA ASN A 311 -0.79 15.92 33.38
C ASN A 311 -0.78 16.34 34.86
N ARG A 312 0.34 16.19 35.57
CA ARG A 312 0.52 16.66 36.95
C ARG A 312 0.28 18.17 37.15
N GLN A 313 0.29 18.96 36.07
CA GLN A 313 -0.06 20.38 36.11
C GLN A 313 -1.57 20.61 36.29
N ASP A 314 -2.40 19.69 35.79
CA ASP A 314 -3.86 19.79 35.86
C ASP A 314 -4.48 18.86 36.90
N TYR A 315 -3.73 17.87 37.38
CA TYR A 315 -4.15 16.84 38.33
C TYR A 315 -3.26 16.86 39.59
N THR A 316 -3.85 16.57 40.74
CA THR A 316 -3.14 16.41 42.01
C THR A 316 -2.25 15.15 42.01
N GLN A 317 -1.31 15.07 42.97
CA GLN A 317 -0.45 13.88 43.10
C GLN A 317 -1.28 12.60 43.29
N GLN A 318 -2.28 12.66 44.17
CA GLN A 318 -3.17 11.53 44.43
C GLN A 318 -3.93 11.09 43.17
N GLU A 319 -4.33 12.04 42.31
CA GLU A 319 -5.02 11.73 41.05
C GLU A 319 -4.08 11.07 40.03
N VAL A 320 -2.86 11.56 39.85
CA VAL A 320 -1.89 10.93 38.92
C VAL A 320 -1.42 9.55 39.43
N ASP A 321 -1.24 9.40 40.74
CA ASP A 321 -0.92 8.11 41.36
C ASP A 321 -2.07 7.11 41.20
N ALA A 322 -3.32 7.59 41.28
CA ALA A 322 -4.50 6.76 41.03
C ALA A 322 -4.68 6.38 39.55
N TRP A 323 -4.26 7.26 38.64
CA TRP A 323 -4.28 7.02 37.20
C TRP A 323 -3.27 5.93 36.81
N VAL A 324 -2.00 6.10 37.18
CA VAL A 324 -0.93 5.12 36.93
C VAL A 324 0.13 5.19 38.02
N PRO A 325 0.08 4.34 39.06
CA PRO A 325 1.00 4.44 40.20
C PRO A 325 2.48 4.27 39.84
N SER A 326 2.79 3.35 38.94
CA SER A 326 4.15 3.07 38.46
C SER A 326 4.11 2.37 37.09
N VAL A 327 5.26 2.26 36.43
CA VAL A 327 5.42 1.50 35.18
C VAL A 327 5.04 0.02 35.36
N GLU A 328 5.32 -0.56 36.54
CA GLU A 328 5.02 -1.94 36.89
C GLU A 328 3.52 -2.16 37.11
N SER A 329 2.77 -1.10 37.43
CA SER A 329 1.32 -1.18 37.68
C SER A 329 0.47 -1.32 36.42
N VAL A 330 1.08 -1.15 35.24
CA VAL A 330 0.40 -1.30 33.95
C VAL A 330 0.36 -2.78 33.56
N ASP A 331 -0.85 -3.27 33.28
CA ASP A 331 -1.06 -4.61 32.75
C ASP A 331 -0.59 -4.68 31.28
N ARG A 332 0.60 -5.25 31.10
CA ARG A 332 1.26 -5.38 29.79
C ARG A 332 0.48 -6.27 28.83
N ALA A 333 -0.15 -7.33 29.32
CA ALA A 333 -0.91 -8.24 28.47
C ALA A 333 -2.15 -7.51 27.93
N ALA A 334 -2.94 -6.89 28.81
CA ALA A 334 -4.11 -6.14 28.41
C ALA A 334 -3.77 -4.95 27.50
N TRP A 335 -2.66 -4.23 27.78
CA TRP A 335 -2.20 -3.14 26.91
C TRP A 335 -1.75 -3.63 25.54
N GLY A 336 -0.94 -4.70 25.48
CA GLY A 336 -0.47 -5.29 24.23
C GLY A 336 -1.63 -5.77 23.36
N GLU A 337 -2.61 -6.46 23.96
CA GLU A 337 -3.82 -6.92 23.27
C GLU A 337 -4.64 -5.75 22.72
N SER A 338 -4.91 -4.72 23.54
CA SER A 338 -5.67 -3.56 23.11
C SER A 338 -4.97 -2.75 22.00
N LEU A 339 -3.67 -2.49 22.14
CA LEU A 339 -2.89 -1.76 21.12
C LEU A 339 -2.82 -2.54 19.79
N ALA A 340 -2.75 -3.88 19.84
CA ALA A 340 -2.75 -4.72 18.65
C ALA A 340 -4.13 -4.84 17.99
N ALA A 341 -5.21 -4.76 18.77
CA ALA A 341 -6.58 -4.76 18.27
C ALA A 341 -6.98 -3.43 17.62
N HIS A 342 -6.44 -2.32 18.12
CA HIS A 342 -6.74 -0.98 17.63
C HIS A 342 -5.84 -0.59 16.45
N PHE A 343 -6.24 0.46 15.71
CA PHE A 343 -5.31 1.15 14.83
C PHE A 343 -4.39 2.04 15.67
N THR A 344 -3.20 1.52 15.96
CA THR A 344 -2.20 2.20 16.80
C THR A 344 -1.05 2.73 15.94
N VAL A 345 -0.72 4.00 16.15
CA VAL A 345 0.42 4.67 15.51
C VAL A 345 1.36 5.28 16.55
N VAL A 346 2.64 5.30 16.22
CA VAL A 346 3.69 5.90 17.03
C VAL A 346 4.43 6.97 16.23
N ALA A 347 4.84 8.04 16.90
CA ALA A 347 5.71 9.05 16.35
C ALA A 347 7.13 8.78 16.86
N GLU A 348 8.12 8.77 15.96
CA GLU A 348 9.50 8.50 16.33
C GLU A 348 10.49 9.41 15.61
N GLN A 349 11.62 9.64 16.26
CA GLN A 349 12.77 10.33 15.71
C GLN A 349 14.04 9.63 16.20
N GLU A 350 14.90 9.25 15.26
CA GLU A 350 16.20 8.61 15.55
C GLU A 350 16.09 7.38 16.49
N GLY A 351 15.03 6.59 16.33
CA GLY A 351 14.77 5.38 17.13
C GLY A 351 14.18 5.64 18.53
N ARG A 352 13.86 6.88 18.88
CA ARG A 352 13.17 7.24 20.13
C ARG A 352 11.71 7.59 19.86
N LEU A 353 10.80 7.06 20.67
CA LEU A 353 9.39 7.40 20.59
C LEU A 353 9.10 8.76 21.20
N LEU A 354 8.40 9.59 20.42
CA LEU A 354 7.98 10.93 20.79
C LEU A 354 6.52 10.98 21.24
N GLY A 355 5.74 9.96 20.90
CA GLY A 355 4.33 9.85 21.26
C GLY A 355 3.66 8.67 20.59
N PHE A 356 2.46 8.33 21.04
CA PHE A 356 1.61 7.33 20.41
C PHE A 356 0.14 7.68 20.57
N GLY A 357 -0.68 7.09 19.72
CA GLY A 357 -2.13 7.11 19.89
C GLY A 357 -2.80 5.99 19.15
N ASP A 358 -4.04 5.69 19.53
CA ASP A 358 -4.80 4.59 18.97
C ASP A 358 -6.30 4.89 18.91
N MET A 359 -6.96 4.18 18.00
CA MET A 359 -8.39 4.28 17.76
C MET A 359 -8.97 2.90 17.48
N ASP A 360 -10.14 2.62 18.06
CA ASP A 360 -10.89 1.40 17.78
C ASP A 360 -11.66 1.48 16.45
N ASP A 361 -12.37 0.42 16.09
CA ASP A 361 -13.15 0.34 14.85
C ASP A 361 -14.50 1.09 14.92
N THR A 362 -14.84 1.69 16.06
CA THR A 362 -16.04 2.53 16.23
C THR A 362 -15.76 4.00 15.99
N GLY A 363 -14.48 4.39 15.88
CA GLY A 363 -14.05 5.78 15.78
C GLY A 363 -13.82 6.45 17.14
N TYR A 364 -13.69 5.65 18.21
CA TYR A 364 -13.32 6.15 19.53
C TYR A 364 -11.79 6.22 19.64
N LEU A 365 -11.29 7.43 19.84
CA LEU A 365 -9.87 7.70 20.09
C LEU A 365 -9.61 7.47 21.59
N ASP A 366 -8.93 6.37 21.90
CA ASP A 366 -8.77 5.92 23.29
C ASP A 366 -7.55 6.55 23.97
N ARG A 367 -6.38 6.51 23.32
CA ARG A 367 -5.15 7.09 23.88
C ARG A 367 -4.48 8.04 22.90
N LEU A 368 -3.89 9.09 23.46
CA LEU A 368 -3.00 10.02 22.76
C LEU A 368 -2.04 10.63 23.77
N TYR A 369 -0.78 10.21 23.73
CA TYR A 369 0.26 10.70 24.62
C TYR A 369 1.47 11.17 23.82
N VAL A 370 2.05 12.29 24.26
CA VAL A 370 3.29 12.84 23.71
C VAL A 370 4.30 12.86 24.84
N HIS A 371 5.53 12.49 24.54
CA HIS A 371 6.65 12.50 25.47
C HIS A 371 6.83 13.88 26.11
N LYS A 372 7.08 13.94 27.42
CA LYS A 372 7.19 15.18 28.22
C LYS A 372 8.17 16.23 27.65
N ASP A 373 9.30 15.79 27.10
CA ASP A 373 10.32 16.68 26.52
C ASP A 373 9.98 17.20 25.09
N PHE A 374 8.90 16.67 24.48
CA PHE A 374 8.52 16.94 23.08
C PHE A 374 7.13 17.59 22.94
N GLN A 375 6.58 18.14 24.03
CA GLN A 375 5.32 18.89 24.01
C GLN A 375 5.38 20.09 23.06
N GLY A 376 4.24 20.43 22.45
CA GLY A 376 4.11 21.62 21.59
C GLY A 376 4.85 21.55 20.24
N ARG A 377 5.39 20.38 19.86
CA ARG A 377 6.15 20.19 18.61
C ARG A 377 5.34 19.57 17.46
N GLY A 378 4.01 19.53 17.58
CA GLY A 378 3.13 18.99 16.55
C GLY A 378 2.94 17.46 16.56
N VAL A 379 3.62 16.72 17.45
CA VAL A 379 3.52 15.25 17.54
C VAL A 379 2.07 14.77 17.72
N ALA A 380 1.33 15.33 18.68
CA ALA A 380 -0.08 15.01 18.88
C ALA A 380 -0.94 15.30 17.65
N SER A 381 -0.62 16.36 16.90
CA SER A 381 -1.37 16.74 15.69
C SER A 381 -1.15 15.74 14.55
N ALA A 382 0.08 15.25 14.37
CA ALA A 382 0.40 14.23 13.39
C ALA A 382 -0.24 12.87 13.75
N LEU A 383 -0.16 12.45 15.01
CA LEU A 383 -0.82 11.23 15.47
C LEU A 383 -2.35 11.32 15.28
N ALA A 384 -2.97 12.41 15.73
CA ALA A 384 -4.41 12.62 15.54
C ALA A 384 -4.82 12.68 14.07
N GLN A 385 -3.99 13.24 13.18
CA GLN A 385 -4.23 13.24 11.73
C GLN A 385 -4.33 11.81 11.16
N ALA A 386 -3.45 10.90 11.58
CA ALA A 386 -3.50 9.50 11.16
C ALA A 386 -4.77 8.80 11.68
N LEU A 387 -5.09 8.98 12.97
CA LEU A 387 -6.26 8.37 13.61
C LEU A 387 -7.58 8.89 13.01
N GLU A 388 -7.69 10.19 12.76
CA GLU A 388 -8.87 10.78 12.11
C GLU A 388 -9.02 10.29 10.66
N GLY A 389 -7.91 10.11 9.93
CA GLY A 389 -7.94 9.51 8.61
C GLY A 389 -8.34 8.02 8.62
N TYR A 390 -8.00 7.29 9.69
CA TYR A 390 -8.50 5.93 9.93
C TYR A 390 -10.02 5.91 10.08
N ALA A 391 -10.57 6.86 10.85
CA ALA A 391 -12.02 7.03 10.99
C ALA A 391 -12.72 7.29 9.64
N VAL A 392 -12.13 8.14 8.77
CA VAL A 392 -12.61 8.34 7.39
C VAL A 392 -12.59 7.04 6.60
N GLY A 393 -11.51 6.25 6.73
CA GLY A 393 -11.40 4.92 6.16
C GLY A 393 -12.53 4.00 6.61
N LEU A 394 -12.90 4.01 7.89
CA LEU A 394 -14.03 3.22 8.41
C LEU A 394 -15.39 3.71 7.92
N GLY A 395 -15.49 5.01 7.57
CA GLY A 395 -16.76 5.64 7.20
C GLY A 395 -17.66 5.91 8.41
N VAL A 396 -17.06 6.13 9.59
CA VAL A 396 -17.79 6.49 10.80
C VAL A 396 -18.35 7.90 10.68
N LYS A 397 -19.56 8.12 11.19
CA LYS A 397 -20.26 9.40 11.10
C LYS A 397 -19.93 10.36 12.23
N GLU A 398 -19.36 9.86 13.31
CA GLU A 398 -19.01 10.64 14.48
C GLU A 398 -17.79 9.99 15.14
N LEU A 399 -16.75 10.78 15.40
CA LEU A 399 -15.60 10.40 16.20
C LEU A 399 -15.87 10.79 17.64
N SER A 400 -15.32 10.03 18.59
CA SER A 400 -15.43 10.36 20.01
C SER A 400 -14.11 10.23 20.74
N VAL A 401 -13.99 10.97 21.85
CA VAL A 401 -12.81 10.92 22.74
C VAL A 401 -13.22 11.21 24.17
N HIS A 402 -12.53 10.57 25.11
CA HIS A 402 -12.59 10.88 26.54
C HIS A 402 -11.32 11.64 26.96
N ALA A 403 -11.28 12.94 26.69
CA ALA A 403 -10.11 13.78 26.88
C ALA A 403 -9.89 14.13 28.37
N SER A 404 -8.64 14.07 28.82
CA SER A 404 -8.23 14.61 30.12
C SER A 404 -8.37 16.14 30.16
N ARG A 405 -8.32 16.75 31.35
CA ARG A 405 -8.24 18.22 31.54
C ARG A 405 -7.13 18.82 30.66
N THR A 406 -5.98 18.15 30.64
CA THR A 406 -4.79 18.53 29.85
C THR A 406 -5.04 18.51 28.34
N ALA A 407 -5.75 17.49 27.84
CA ALA A 407 -5.97 17.30 26.41
C ALA A 407 -7.22 18.01 25.87
N LEU A 408 -8.10 18.50 26.75
CA LEU A 408 -9.35 19.16 26.37
C LEU A 408 -9.14 20.32 25.38
N PRO A 409 -8.23 21.29 25.61
CA PRO A 409 -8.02 22.39 24.67
C PRO A 409 -7.51 21.93 23.30
N PHE A 410 -6.70 20.87 23.27
CA PHE A 410 -6.18 20.30 22.03
C PHE A 410 -7.32 19.74 21.17
N PHE A 411 -8.20 18.90 21.75
CA PHE A 411 -9.31 18.32 20.99
C PHE A 411 -10.34 19.38 20.57
N GLN A 412 -10.62 20.37 21.42
CA GLN A 412 -11.46 21.51 21.03
C GLN A 412 -10.88 22.27 19.83
N GLY A 413 -9.57 22.50 19.82
CA GLY A 413 -8.86 23.13 18.69
C GLY A 413 -8.91 22.31 17.39
N ARG A 414 -9.15 21.00 17.47
CA ARG A 414 -9.34 20.09 16.33
C ARG A 414 -10.80 19.94 15.89
N GLY A 415 -11.71 20.69 16.49
CA GLY A 415 -13.13 20.67 16.14
C GLY A 415 -13.94 19.57 16.84
N TYR A 416 -13.42 18.97 17.91
CA TYR A 416 -14.24 18.17 18.83
C TYR A 416 -15.07 19.11 19.72
N VAL A 417 -16.37 18.89 19.76
CA VAL A 417 -17.36 19.78 20.37
C VAL A 417 -18.13 19.09 21.49
N HIS A 418 -19.02 19.86 22.14
CA HIS A 418 -19.92 19.40 23.20
C HIS A 418 -19.21 18.68 24.37
N PRO A 419 -18.24 19.31 25.04
CA PRO A 419 -17.56 18.68 26.17
C PRO A 419 -18.56 18.40 27.30
N VAL A 420 -18.74 17.12 27.61
CA VAL A 420 -19.51 16.67 28.77
C VAL A 420 -18.55 16.20 29.84
N ALA A 421 -18.47 16.96 30.94
CA ALA A 421 -17.67 16.57 32.10
C ALA A 421 -18.22 15.28 32.73
N GLN A 422 -17.34 14.34 33.03
CA GLN A 422 -17.67 13.10 33.70
C GLN A 422 -16.55 12.71 34.67
N LYS A 423 -16.88 11.85 35.64
CA LYS A 423 -15.93 11.37 36.64
C LYS A 423 -15.76 9.86 36.51
N VAL A 424 -14.52 9.42 36.42
CA VAL A 424 -14.15 8.00 36.32
C VAL A 424 -13.46 7.60 37.62
N LEU A 425 -13.96 6.54 38.26
CA LEU A 425 -13.33 5.99 39.46
C LEU A 425 -12.11 5.15 39.07
N ARG A 426 -10.92 5.54 39.54
CA ARG A 426 -9.67 4.80 39.39
C ARG A 426 -9.02 4.64 40.75
N ARG A 427 -8.78 3.38 41.18
CA ARG A 427 -8.12 3.06 42.45
C ARG A 427 -8.68 3.85 43.67
N GLY A 428 -10.00 4.06 43.72
CA GLY A 428 -10.67 4.79 44.79
C GLY A 428 -10.69 6.32 44.67
N VAL A 429 -10.10 6.89 43.61
CA VAL A 429 -10.05 8.33 43.34
C VAL A 429 -10.90 8.66 42.11
N LEU A 430 -11.71 9.72 42.19
CA LEU A 430 -12.51 10.19 41.06
C LEU A 430 -11.67 11.12 40.19
N LEU A 431 -11.41 10.72 38.95
CA LEU A 431 -10.73 11.53 37.95
C LEU A 431 -11.75 12.19 37.03
N GLU A 432 -11.67 13.50 36.88
CA GLU A 432 -12.46 14.22 35.89
C GLU A 432 -11.83 14.12 34.49
N ASN A 433 -12.67 13.80 33.50
CA ASN A 433 -12.37 13.89 32.08
C ASN A 433 -13.61 14.40 31.32
N PHE A 434 -13.47 14.59 30.01
CA PHE A 434 -14.52 15.18 29.17
C PHE A 434 -14.79 14.26 27.98
N ARG A 435 -16.06 13.90 27.78
CA ARG A 435 -16.50 13.29 26.53
C ARG A 435 -16.71 14.38 25.49
N LEU A 436 -16.07 14.25 24.33
CA LEU A 436 -16.29 15.11 23.18
C LEU A 436 -16.61 14.27 21.95
N THR A 437 -17.32 14.88 20.99
CA THR A 437 -17.55 14.28 19.68
C THR A 437 -17.18 15.22 18.54
N ARG A 438 -16.87 14.66 17.37
CA ARG A 438 -16.63 15.40 16.14
C ARG A 438 -17.36 14.71 15.00
N PRO A 439 -18.12 15.41 14.15
CA PRO A 439 -18.70 14.80 12.96
C PRO A 439 -17.61 14.17 12.09
N GLY A 440 -17.86 12.95 11.61
CA GLY A 440 -17.04 12.27 10.61
C GLY A 440 -17.04 13.03 9.28
N ALA A 441 -15.95 12.92 8.53
CA ALA A 441 -15.75 13.59 7.25
C ALA A 441 -16.24 12.75 6.06
#